data_AF-A0A961X3C4-F1
#
_entry.id   AF-A0A961X3C4-F1
#
_cell.length_a   1.000
_cell.length_b   1.000
_cell.length_c   1.000
_cell.angle_alpha   90.00
_cell.angle_beta   90.00
_cell.angle_gamma   90.00
#
_symmetry.space_group_name_H-M   'P 1'
#
loop_
_entity.id
_entity.type
_entity.pdbx_description
1 polymer ?
#
loop_
_entity_poly.entity_id
_entity_poly.type
_entity_poly.pdbx_seq_one_letter_code
_entity_poly.pdbx_strand_id
1 'polypeptide(L)'
;LLLRPPEWFREQNVTCLTGERAASIDRAAKTVTLSSGQTFGYDSLLISTGCRPRMLPQAMTAGLSCIFTVRNIADIDLMACEFKPGARAVVIGGGYIGLEAASVAAKRGMSVTILEALPRILARVACPETADYFVSLHRSHGVDILTDAKLEALRGREGRVSEAVLSDGRVLPCDLVIAGIGVVPNGEVAAAAGLAVDNGIVVDEYCRTTDVSILAAGDCT
;
A
#
# COMPACT_ATOMS: atom_id res chain seq x y z
N LEU A 1 4.15 6.53 -16.00
CA LEU A 1 4.09 5.21 -16.66
C LEU A 1 2.61 4.83 -16.85
N LEU A 2 2.17 4.52 -18.07
CA LEU A 2 0.80 4.06 -18.35
C LEU A 2 0.84 2.63 -18.90
N LEU A 3 -0.17 1.81 -18.64
CA LEU A 3 -0.23 0.42 -19.12
C LEU A 3 -0.40 0.34 -20.66
N ARG A 4 -1.14 1.30 -21.21
CA ARG A 4 -1.37 1.50 -22.64
C ARG A 4 -1.45 3.01 -22.92
N PRO A 5 -1.08 3.46 -24.13
CA PRO A 5 -1.26 4.85 -24.53
C PRO A 5 -2.76 5.19 -24.65
N PRO A 6 -3.18 6.45 -24.45
CA PRO A 6 -4.59 6.87 -24.56
C PRO A 6 -5.25 6.52 -25.89
N GLU A 7 -4.48 6.52 -26.99
CA GLU A 7 -4.92 6.16 -28.34
C GLU A 7 -5.49 4.74 -28.39
N TRP A 8 -4.83 3.80 -27.73
CA TRP A 8 -5.21 2.39 -27.74
C TRP A 8 -6.63 2.19 -27.19
N PHE A 9 -6.99 2.88 -26.10
CA PHE A 9 -8.33 2.77 -25.52
C PHE A 9 -9.41 3.25 -26.49
N ARG A 10 -9.16 4.36 -27.20
CA ARG A 10 -10.09 4.87 -28.21
C ARG A 10 -10.26 3.88 -29.37
N GLU A 11 -9.17 3.30 -29.86
CA GLU A 11 -9.21 2.28 -30.92
C GLU A 11 -9.95 1.01 -30.50
N GLN A 12 -9.91 0.66 -29.21
CA GLN A 12 -10.64 -0.48 -28.65
C GLN A 12 -12.09 -0.13 -28.23
N ASN A 13 -12.59 1.07 -28.54
CA ASN A 13 -13.89 1.57 -28.10
C ASN A 13 -14.09 1.52 -26.58
N VAL A 14 -13.03 1.81 -25.82
CA VAL A 14 -13.03 1.90 -24.36
C VAL A 14 -13.04 3.38 -23.96
N THR A 15 -14.11 3.80 -23.30
CA THR A 15 -14.19 5.13 -22.68
C THR A 15 -13.49 5.11 -21.33
N CYS A 16 -12.38 5.85 -21.22
CA CYS A 16 -11.63 6.00 -19.97
C CYS A 16 -11.97 7.32 -19.27
N LEU A 17 -12.60 7.23 -18.11
CA LEU A 17 -12.82 8.39 -17.22
C LEU A 17 -11.74 8.37 -16.14
N THR A 18 -10.83 9.33 -16.19
CA THR A 18 -9.72 9.46 -15.22
C THR A 18 -9.95 10.66 -14.31
N GLY A 19 -9.38 10.63 -13.10
CA GLY A 19 -9.61 11.68 -12.09
C GLY A 19 -10.99 11.62 -11.43
N GLU A 20 -11.79 10.63 -11.77
CA GLU A 20 -13.12 10.39 -11.22
C GLU A 20 -13.12 9.23 -10.24
N ARG A 21 -13.95 9.34 -9.20
CA ARG A 21 -14.18 8.28 -8.22
C ARG A 21 -15.62 7.82 -8.28
N ALA A 22 -15.86 6.51 -8.40
CA ALA A 22 -17.17 5.93 -8.15
C ALA A 22 -17.54 6.11 -6.67
N ALA A 23 -18.58 6.90 -6.40
CA ALA A 23 -18.99 7.28 -5.05
C ALA A 23 -20.04 6.34 -4.48
N SER A 24 -20.99 5.90 -5.29
CA SER A 24 -22.07 4.99 -4.90
C SER A 24 -22.55 4.12 -6.05
N ILE A 25 -23.12 2.96 -5.71
CA ILE A 25 -23.77 2.04 -6.65
C ILE A 25 -25.22 1.87 -6.19
N ASP A 26 -26.16 2.14 -7.09
CA ASP A 26 -27.56 1.73 -6.93
C ASP A 26 -27.78 0.45 -7.73
N ARG A 27 -28.03 -0.66 -7.03
CA ARG A 27 -28.22 -1.98 -7.62
C ARG A 27 -29.60 -2.14 -8.26
N ALA A 28 -30.62 -1.51 -7.70
CA ALA A 28 -31.98 -1.62 -8.19
C ALA A 28 -32.16 -0.79 -9.46
N ALA A 29 -31.61 0.43 -9.49
CA ALA A 29 -31.60 1.28 -10.67
C ALA A 29 -30.50 0.89 -11.68
N LYS A 30 -29.57 0.01 -11.29
CA LYS A 30 -28.36 -0.35 -12.04
C LYS A 30 -27.54 0.86 -12.47
N THR A 31 -27.20 1.72 -11.51
CA THR A 31 -26.40 2.92 -11.77
C THR A 31 -25.18 3.05 -10.88
N VAL A 32 -24.17 3.77 -11.37
CA VAL A 32 -23.02 4.23 -10.60
C VAL A 32 -22.99 5.75 -10.64
N THR A 33 -22.90 6.37 -9.47
CA THR A 33 -22.72 7.83 -9.34
C THR A 33 -21.27 8.13 -9.02
N LEU A 34 -20.68 9.04 -9.79
CA LEU A 34 -19.32 9.53 -9.60
C LEU A 34 -19.28 10.64 -8.55
N SER A 35 -18.09 10.94 -8.04
CA SER A 35 -17.84 12.07 -7.13
C SER A 35 -18.20 13.42 -7.73
N SER A 36 -18.17 13.56 -9.06
CA SER A 36 -18.64 14.75 -9.77
C SER A 36 -20.17 14.89 -9.82
N GLY A 37 -20.92 13.88 -9.36
CA GLY A 37 -22.38 13.82 -9.43
C GLY A 37 -22.92 13.23 -10.72
N GLN A 38 -22.07 13.00 -11.73
CA GLN A 38 -22.47 12.30 -12.95
C GLN A 38 -22.89 10.86 -12.64
N THR A 39 -23.95 10.39 -13.29
CA THR A 39 -24.48 9.03 -13.09
C THR A 39 -24.49 8.27 -14.41
N PHE A 40 -24.07 7.00 -14.34
CA PHE A 40 -24.02 6.08 -15.47
C PHE A 40 -24.89 4.86 -15.18
N GLY A 41 -25.72 4.46 -16.13
CA GLY A 41 -26.39 3.16 -16.11
C GLY A 41 -25.44 2.05 -16.55
N TYR A 42 -25.67 0.83 -16.09
CA TYR A 42 -24.92 -0.35 -16.51
C TYR A 42 -25.84 -1.56 -16.72
N ASP A 43 -25.51 -2.39 -17.71
CA ASP A 43 -26.06 -3.75 -17.81
C ASP A 43 -25.27 -4.73 -16.93
N SER A 44 -23.95 -4.54 -16.89
CA SER A 44 -23.01 -5.26 -16.04
C SER A 44 -21.97 -4.31 -15.45
N LEU A 45 -21.60 -4.52 -14.19
CA LEU A 45 -20.63 -3.71 -13.46
C LEU A 45 -19.47 -4.59 -13.00
N LEU A 46 -18.23 -4.17 -13.24
CA LEU A 46 -17.04 -4.79 -12.67
C LEU A 46 -16.39 -3.84 -11.67
N ILE A 47 -16.21 -4.30 -10.43
CA ILE A 47 -15.51 -3.58 -9.38
C ILE A 47 -14.05 -4.05 -9.32
N SER A 48 -13.12 -3.18 -9.70
CA SER A 48 -11.67 -3.45 -9.71
C SER A 48 -10.89 -2.39 -8.94
N THR A 49 -11.35 -2.06 -7.73
CA THR A 49 -10.87 -0.95 -6.90
C THR A 49 -9.54 -1.25 -6.20
N GLY A 50 -9.03 -2.48 -6.32
CA GLY A 50 -7.76 -2.92 -5.74
C GLY A 50 -7.71 -2.79 -4.21
N CYS A 51 -6.53 -2.52 -3.68
CA CYS A 51 -6.30 -2.29 -2.26
C CYS A 51 -5.51 -1.00 -2.00
N ARG A 52 -5.48 -0.56 -0.73
CA ARG A 52 -4.67 0.56 -0.24
C ARG A 52 -3.68 0.09 0.84
N PRO A 53 -2.53 0.76 1.02
CA PRO A 53 -1.62 0.46 2.12
C PRO A 53 -2.31 0.56 3.47
N ARG A 54 -1.95 -0.34 4.39
CA ARG A 54 -2.31 -0.20 5.79
C ARG A 54 -1.46 0.90 6.41
N MET A 55 -2.13 1.91 6.94
CA MET A 55 -1.47 3.05 7.59
C MET A 55 -1.00 2.69 8.99
N LEU A 56 0.10 3.31 9.43
CA LEU A 56 0.47 3.32 10.84
C LEU A 56 -0.61 4.06 11.66
N PRO A 57 -0.86 3.66 12.92
CA PRO A 57 -1.86 4.31 13.77
C PRO A 57 -1.61 5.82 13.90
N GLN A 58 -2.67 6.62 13.89
CA GLN A 58 -2.56 8.08 14.06
C GLN A 58 -1.88 8.47 15.38
N ALA A 59 -2.04 7.68 16.43
CA ALA A 59 -1.35 7.89 17.71
C ALA A 59 0.19 7.89 17.57
N MET A 60 0.74 7.27 16.52
CA MET A 60 2.18 7.27 16.23
C MET A 60 2.59 8.35 15.22
N THR A 61 1.66 8.86 14.39
CA THR A 61 2.01 9.65 13.19
C THR A 61 1.45 11.07 13.19
N ALA A 62 0.46 11.39 14.04
CA ALA A 62 -0.22 12.68 14.04
C ALA A 62 0.77 13.83 14.29
N GLY A 63 0.73 14.85 13.43
CA GLY A 63 1.61 16.02 13.51
C GLY A 63 3.04 15.79 13.03
N LEU A 64 3.36 14.62 12.48
CA LEU A 64 4.67 14.29 11.93
C LEU A 64 4.60 14.16 10.39
N SER A 65 5.60 14.74 9.74
CA SER A 65 5.88 14.56 8.31
C SER A 65 6.99 13.51 8.08
N CYS A 66 7.18 13.16 6.81
CA CYS A 66 8.19 12.18 6.34
C CYS A 66 7.93 10.74 6.78
N ILE A 67 6.64 10.40 6.85
CA ILE A 67 6.14 9.05 7.09
C ILE A 67 5.34 8.67 5.85
N PHE A 68 5.80 7.68 5.12
CA PHE A 68 5.30 7.36 3.79
C PHE A 68 4.80 5.92 3.72
N THR A 69 3.96 5.65 2.72
CA THR A 69 3.61 4.31 2.23
C THR A 69 3.96 4.25 0.74
N VAL A 70 3.96 3.05 0.15
CA VAL A 70 4.21 2.89 -1.29
C VAL A 70 3.06 2.10 -1.92
N ARG A 71 2.30 2.72 -2.82
CA ARG A 71 1.28 2.06 -3.66
C ARG A 71 1.21 2.61 -5.06
N ASN A 72 1.29 3.93 -5.23
CA ASN A 72 1.12 4.59 -6.52
C ASN A 72 2.26 5.58 -6.80
N ILE A 73 2.25 6.18 -8.00
CA ILE A 73 3.30 7.12 -8.42
C ILE A 73 3.32 8.40 -7.58
N ALA A 74 2.17 8.87 -7.10
CA ALA A 74 2.10 10.06 -6.26
C ALA A 74 2.79 9.82 -4.90
N ASP A 75 2.72 8.61 -4.35
CA ASP A 75 3.48 8.25 -3.14
C ASP A 75 5.00 8.40 -3.36
N ILE A 76 5.48 7.98 -4.54
CA ILE A 76 6.89 8.10 -4.92
C ILE A 76 7.27 9.57 -5.09
N ASP A 77 6.45 10.35 -5.80
CA ASP A 77 6.69 11.78 -6.03
C ASP A 77 6.76 12.54 -4.69
N LEU A 78 5.92 12.19 -3.71
CA LEU A 78 5.91 12.79 -2.37
C LEU A 78 7.18 12.52 -1.57
N MET A 79 7.81 11.34 -1.74
CA MET A 79 9.01 10.96 -0.97
C MET A 79 10.31 11.19 -1.71
N ALA A 80 10.28 11.44 -3.03
CA ALA A 80 11.48 11.48 -3.87
C ALA A 80 12.54 12.48 -3.38
N CYS A 81 12.11 13.64 -2.87
CA CYS A 81 13.03 14.66 -2.36
C CYS A 81 13.70 14.28 -1.04
N GLU A 82 13.20 13.26 -0.33
CA GLU A 82 13.74 12.79 0.95
C GLU A 82 14.82 11.72 0.79
N PHE A 83 14.93 11.11 -0.40
CA PHE A 83 15.94 10.09 -0.70
C PHE A 83 17.30 10.73 -1.00
N LYS A 84 17.97 11.16 0.07
CA LYS A 84 19.28 11.84 0.02
C LYS A 84 20.40 10.91 0.49
N PRO A 85 21.55 10.85 -0.19
CA PRO A 85 22.72 10.13 0.31
C PRO A 85 23.07 10.56 1.74
N GLY A 86 23.35 9.60 2.62
CA GLY A 86 23.66 9.82 4.03
C GLY A 86 22.46 10.01 4.96
N ALA A 87 21.25 10.21 4.44
CA ALA A 87 20.04 10.21 5.25
C ALA A 87 19.68 8.81 5.75
N ARG A 88 18.89 8.73 6.82
CA ARG A 88 18.51 7.49 7.52
C ARG A 88 17.05 7.16 7.25
N ALA A 89 16.80 6.00 6.67
CA ALA A 89 15.45 5.47 6.44
C ALA A 89 15.16 4.33 7.41
N VAL A 90 14.00 4.37 8.05
CA VAL A 90 13.45 3.21 8.76
C VAL A 90 12.28 2.65 7.97
N VAL A 91 12.36 1.39 7.58
CA VAL A 91 11.30 0.68 6.88
C VAL A 91 10.57 -0.24 7.85
N ILE A 92 9.25 -0.07 7.98
CA ILE A 92 8.42 -0.88 8.88
C ILE A 92 7.72 -1.98 8.06
N GLY A 93 8.10 -3.23 8.32
CA GLY A 93 7.61 -4.43 7.65
C GLY A 93 8.64 -5.06 6.70
N GLY A 94 8.99 -6.31 6.93
CA GLY A 94 9.88 -7.15 6.13
C GLY A 94 9.15 -7.98 5.05
N GLY A 95 8.08 -7.43 4.49
CA GLY A 95 7.42 -7.96 3.29
C GLY A 95 8.11 -7.51 2.00
N TYR A 96 7.70 -8.02 0.84
CA TYR A 96 8.31 -7.66 -0.46
C TYR A 96 8.42 -6.15 -0.70
N ILE A 97 7.34 -5.39 -0.46
CA ILE A 97 7.35 -3.93 -0.63
C ILE A 97 8.38 -3.26 0.28
N GLY A 98 8.49 -3.70 1.54
CA GLY A 98 9.47 -3.16 2.48
C GLY A 98 10.91 -3.47 2.05
N LEU A 99 11.17 -4.71 1.61
CA LEU A 99 12.48 -5.12 1.10
C LEU A 99 12.87 -4.32 -0.16
N GLU A 100 11.95 -4.16 -1.12
CA GLU A 100 12.20 -3.38 -2.33
C GLU A 100 12.45 -1.91 -2.02
N ALA A 101 11.64 -1.29 -1.15
CA ALA A 101 11.84 0.09 -0.72
C ALA A 101 13.19 0.27 -0.03
N ALA A 102 13.58 -0.66 0.84
CA ALA A 102 14.88 -0.65 1.51
C ALA A 102 16.05 -0.78 0.52
N SER A 103 15.93 -1.68 -0.46
CA SER A 103 16.93 -1.85 -1.51
C SER A 103 17.11 -0.58 -2.36
N VAL A 104 16.01 0.09 -2.73
CA VAL A 104 16.06 1.35 -3.47
C VAL A 104 16.70 2.46 -2.63
N ALA A 105 16.31 2.60 -1.34
CA ALA A 105 16.89 3.59 -0.44
C ALA A 105 18.40 3.38 -0.24
N ALA A 106 18.83 2.13 0.00
CA ALA A 106 20.24 1.78 0.15
C ALA A 106 21.03 2.06 -1.13
N LYS A 107 20.49 1.70 -2.30
CA LYS A 107 21.11 2.00 -3.61
C LYS A 107 21.22 3.51 -3.88
N ARG A 108 20.37 4.34 -3.26
CA ARG A 108 20.43 5.80 -3.29
C ARG A 108 21.41 6.39 -2.25
N GLY A 109 22.12 5.54 -1.52
CA GLY A 109 23.16 5.93 -0.55
C GLY A 109 22.63 6.27 0.83
N MET A 110 21.40 5.86 1.17
CA MET A 110 20.84 6.03 2.52
C MET A 110 21.34 4.94 3.46
N SER A 111 21.39 5.25 4.76
CA SER A 111 21.46 4.22 5.81
C SER A 111 20.05 3.69 6.07
N VAL A 112 19.86 2.37 6.01
CA VAL A 112 18.52 1.78 6.05
C VAL A 112 18.43 0.73 7.13
N THR A 113 17.39 0.80 7.95
CA THR A 113 17.01 -0.24 8.91
C THR A 113 15.60 -0.73 8.64
N ILE A 114 15.44 -2.04 8.45
CA ILE A 114 14.13 -2.70 8.36
C ILE A 114 13.74 -3.21 9.75
N LEU A 115 12.52 -2.88 10.18
CA LEU A 115 11.88 -3.44 11.37
C LEU A 115 10.85 -4.47 10.95
N GLU A 116 11.06 -5.73 11.32
CA GLU A 116 10.09 -6.80 11.16
C GLU A 116 9.57 -7.23 12.54
N ALA A 117 8.26 -7.20 12.71
CA ALA A 117 7.60 -7.53 13.98
C ALA A 117 7.62 -9.04 14.29
N LEU A 118 7.79 -9.87 13.26
CA LEU A 118 7.89 -11.32 13.35
C LEU A 118 9.36 -11.79 13.48
N PRO A 119 9.59 -13.08 13.83
CA PRO A 119 10.94 -13.63 13.93
C PRO A 119 11.74 -13.66 12.62
N ARG A 120 11.09 -13.47 11.47
CA ARG A 120 11.70 -13.56 10.14
C ARG A 120 10.97 -12.68 9.13
N ILE A 121 11.73 -12.08 8.21
CA ILE A 121 11.16 -11.43 7.02
C ILE A 121 10.43 -12.46 6.14
N LEU A 122 9.45 -12.00 5.36
CA LEU A 122 8.66 -12.85 4.46
C LEU A 122 7.97 -14.06 5.14
N ALA A 123 7.76 -14.03 6.47
CA ALA A 123 7.28 -15.18 7.23
C ALA A 123 5.94 -15.77 6.75
N ARG A 124 5.09 -14.95 6.10
CA ARG A 124 3.78 -15.36 5.59
C ARG A 124 3.80 -15.91 4.16
N VAL A 125 4.89 -15.69 3.41
CA VAL A 125 4.91 -15.86 1.95
C VAL A 125 6.11 -16.65 1.43
N ALA A 126 7.13 -16.89 2.26
CA ALA A 126 8.33 -17.62 1.84
C ALA A 126 8.86 -18.54 2.95
N CYS A 127 9.52 -19.63 2.51
CA CYS A 127 10.23 -20.54 3.39
C CYS A 127 11.46 -19.86 4.07
N PRO A 128 11.98 -20.43 5.17
CA PRO A 128 13.15 -19.88 5.87
C PRO A 128 14.35 -19.64 4.97
N GLU A 129 14.69 -20.59 4.11
CA GLU A 129 15.86 -20.54 3.22
C GLU A 129 15.79 -19.35 2.25
N THR A 130 14.60 -19.08 1.71
CA THR A 130 14.36 -17.92 0.84
C THR A 130 14.54 -16.62 1.60
N ALA A 131 14.03 -16.54 2.83
CA ALA A 131 14.20 -15.35 3.64
C ALA A 131 15.65 -15.14 4.08
N ASP A 132 16.38 -16.18 4.46
CA ASP A 132 17.79 -16.10 4.84
C ASP A 132 18.67 -15.63 3.67
N TYR A 133 18.34 -16.06 2.45
CA TYR A 133 18.93 -15.52 1.24
C TYR A 133 18.70 -14.00 1.12
N PHE A 134 17.45 -13.54 1.27
CA PHE A 134 17.15 -12.11 1.19
C PHE A 134 17.75 -11.29 2.34
N VAL A 135 17.87 -11.85 3.54
CA VAL A 135 18.59 -11.21 4.66
C VAL A 135 20.05 -11.01 4.29
N SER A 136 20.71 -12.07 3.82
CA SER A 136 22.10 -12.02 3.38
C SER A 136 22.30 -11.00 2.25
N LEU A 137 21.41 -10.99 1.27
CA LEU A 137 21.44 -10.06 0.15
C LEU A 137 21.26 -8.60 0.58
N HIS A 138 20.31 -8.29 1.47
CA HIS A 138 20.11 -6.92 1.94
C HIS A 138 21.29 -6.45 2.80
N ARG A 139 21.79 -7.30 3.69
CA ARG A 139 22.97 -7.00 4.52
C ARG A 139 24.22 -6.77 3.67
N SER A 140 24.42 -7.53 2.59
CA SER A 140 25.55 -7.30 1.66
C SER A 140 25.46 -5.95 0.94
N HIS A 141 24.29 -5.30 0.93
CA HIS A 141 24.07 -3.96 0.40
C HIS A 141 23.95 -2.90 1.51
N GLY A 142 24.36 -3.22 2.75
CA GLY A 142 24.42 -2.26 3.87
C GLY A 142 23.07 -1.97 4.54
N VAL A 143 22.07 -2.81 4.32
CA VAL A 143 20.77 -2.71 5.01
C VAL A 143 20.80 -3.49 6.31
N ASP A 144 20.45 -2.83 7.41
CA ASP A 144 20.23 -3.50 8.69
C ASP A 144 18.81 -4.07 8.76
N ILE A 145 18.67 -5.28 9.31
CA ILE A 145 17.38 -5.94 9.48
C ILE A 145 17.25 -6.38 10.93
N LEU A 146 16.24 -5.86 11.61
CA LEU A 146 15.86 -6.19 12.97
C LEU A 146 14.54 -6.98 12.93
N THR A 147 14.60 -8.26 13.23
CA THR A 147 13.43 -9.11 13.46
C THR A 147 13.02 -9.04 14.93
N ASP A 148 11.80 -9.52 15.24
CA ASP A 148 11.19 -9.38 16.57
C ASP A 148 11.19 -7.92 17.08
N ALA A 149 11.22 -6.96 16.15
CA ALA A 149 11.37 -5.54 16.43
C ALA A 149 10.06 -4.82 16.12
N LYS A 150 9.32 -4.46 17.17
CA LYS A 150 8.05 -3.76 17.04
C LYS A 150 8.25 -2.27 17.24
N LEU A 151 7.75 -1.48 16.30
CA LEU A 151 7.63 -0.04 16.46
C LEU A 151 6.59 0.26 17.55
N GLU A 152 6.97 1.05 18.54
CA GLU A 152 6.08 1.54 19.60
C GLU A 152 5.62 2.97 19.33
N ALA A 153 6.54 3.86 18.92
CA ALA A 153 6.23 5.25 18.66
C ALA A 153 7.19 5.88 17.64
N LEU A 154 6.72 6.92 16.96
CA LEU A 154 7.59 7.84 16.24
C LEU A 154 7.66 9.17 16.99
N ARG A 155 8.85 9.74 17.04
CA ARG A 155 9.09 11.07 17.62
C ARG A 155 9.63 11.98 16.54
N GLY A 156 9.40 13.28 16.73
CA GLY A 156 9.84 14.27 15.77
C GLY A 156 10.36 15.54 16.40
N ARG A 157 11.04 16.33 15.56
CA ARG A 157 11.50 17.68 15.84
C ARG A 157 10.89 18.57 14.78
N GLU A 158 10.33 19.71 15.19
CA GLU A 158 9.74 20.70 14.27
C GLU A 158 8.67 20.10 13.33
N GLY A 159 7.88 19.12 13.83
CA GLY A 159 6.82 18.47 13.05
C GLY A 159 7.32 17.47 11.99
N ARG A 160 8.59 17.07 12.05
CA ARG A 160 9.17 16.05 11.17
C ARG A 160 9.71 14.88 11.97
N VAL A 161 9.52 13.65 11.49
CA VAL A 161 10.08 12.46 12.14
C VAL A 161 11.60 12.58 12.30
N SER A 162 12.10 12.21 13.47
CA SER A 162 13.54 12.21 13.79
C SER A 162 14.02 10.89 14.38
N GLU A 163 13.12 10.12 15.02
CA GLU A 163 13.46 8.90 15.76
C GLU A 163 12.29 7.92 15.76
N ALA A 164 12.59 6.62 15.60
CA ALA A 164 11.69 5.50 15.79
C ALA A 164 11.99 4.79 17.12
N VAL A 165 11.00 4.66 17.99
CA VAL A 165 11.11 4.02 19.30
C VAL A 165 10.52 2.63 19.21
N LEU A 166 11.31 1.62 19.57
CA LEU A 166 10.92 0.22 19.59
C LEU A 166 10.38 -0.17 20.97
N SER A 167 9.53 -1.20 21.01
CA SER A 167 8.90 -1.68 22.25
C SER A 167 9.86 -2.22 23.30
N ASP A 168 11.11 -2.49 22.92
CA ASP A 168 12.18 -2.92 23.83
C ASP A 168 13.04 -1.76 24.34
N GLY A 169 12.65 -0.52 24.04
CA GLY A 169 13.32 0.70 24.45
C GLY A 169 14.45 1.16 23.53
N ARG A 170 14.81 0.40 22.48
CA ARG A 170 15.76 0.89 21.46
C ARG A 170 15.19 2.10 20.75
N VAL A 171 16.05 3.07 20.45
CA VAL A 171 15.71 4.28 19.70
C VAL A 171 16.59 4.34 18.46
N LEU A 172 15.95 4.39 17.30
CA LEU A 172 16.61 4.46 16.00
C LEU A 172 16.43 5.86 15.40
N PRO A 173 17.50 6.65 15.30
CA PRO A 173 17.44 7.93 14.60
C PRO A 173 17.09 7.72 13.12
N CYS A 174 16.12 8.48 12.60
CA CYS A 174 15.64 8.37 11.23
C CYS A 174 15.20 9.72 10.69
N ASP A 175 15.42 9.95 9.40
CA ASP A 175 15.00 11.18 8.73
C ASP A 175 13.71 10.96 7.94
N LEU A 176 13.39 9.71 7.60
CA LEU A 176 12.11 9.29 7.03
C LEU A 176 11.74 7.87 7.44
N VAL A 177 10.43 7.58 7.38
CA VAL A 177 9.86 6.27 7.64
C VAL A 177 9.05 5.80 6.42
N ILE A 178 9.19 4.53 6.04
CA ILE A 178 8.36 3.89 5.01
C ILE A 178 7.62 2.72 5.64
N ALA A 179 6.29 2.75 5.64
CA ALA A 179 5.45 1.68 6.17
C ALA A 179 5.00 0.74 5.05
N GLY A 180 5.39 -0.53 5.16
CA GLY A 180 5.02 -1.65 4.30
C GLY A 180 4.35 -2.76 5.10
N ILE A 181 3.37 -2.43 5.95
CA ILE A 181 2.76 -3.34 6.93
C ILE A 181 1.51 -4.08 6.41
N GLY A 182 1.44 -4.26 5.09
CA GLY A 182 0.32 -4.90 4.39
C GLY A 182 -0.68 -3.91 3.81
N VAL A 183 -1.80 -4.44 3.33
CA VAL A 183 -2.83 -3.70 2.59
C VAL A 183 -4.22 -3.94 3.16
N VAL A 184 -5.17 -3.13 2.70
CA VAL A 184 -6.61 -3.26 2.96
C VAL A 184 -7.34 -3.23 1.61
N PRO A 185 -8.09 -4.29 1.24
CA PRO A 185 -8.95 -4.29 0.06
C PRO A 185 -9.97 -3.15 0.07
N ASN A 186 -10.17 -2.49 -1.08
CA ASN A 186 -11.07 -1.34 -1.22
C ASN A 186 -12.50 -1.81 -1.52
N GLY A 187 -13.18 -2.40 -0.53
CA GLY A 187 -14.53 -2.94 -0.66
C GLY A 187 -15.66 -1.97 -0.27
N GLU A 188 -15.36 -0.73 0.13
CA GLU A 188 -16.32 0.16 0.80
C GLU A 188 -17.53 0.51 -0.08
N VAL A 189 -17.31 0.75 -1.38
CA VAL A 189 -18.41 1.07 -2.31
C VAL A 189 -19.35 -0.13 -2.53
N ALA A 190 -18.80 -1.35 -2.50
CA ALA A 190 -19.58 -2.59 -2.62
C ALA A 190 -20.37 -2.86 -1.33
N ALA A 191 -19.73 -2.70 -0.16
CA ALA A 191 -20.38 -2.84 1.14
C ALA A 191 -21.52 -1.83 1.31
N ALA A 192 -21.31 -0.56 0.92
CA ALA A 192 -22.36 0.46 0.95
C ALA A 192 -23.53 0.16 0.00
N ALA A 193 -23.28 -0.59 -1.08
CA ALA A 193 -24.31 -1.11 -1.98
C ALA A 193 -24.96 -2.41 -1.47
N GLY A 194 -24.64 -2.88 -0.27
CA GLY A 194 -25.19 -4.10 0.32
C GLY A 194 -24.68 -5.39 -0.31
N LEU A 195 -23.48 -5.38 -0.90
CA LEU A 195 -22.77 -6.60 -1.32
C LEU A 195 -21.97 -7.17 -0.15
N ALA A 196 -21.77 -8.48 -0.14
CA ALA A 196 -20.97 -9.15 0.88
C ALA A 196 -19.48 -8.77 0.76
N VAL A 197 -18.88 -8.38 1.89
CA VAL A 197 -17.47 -8.02 1.99
C VAL A 197 -16.89 -8.64 3.27
N ASP A 198 -15.81 -9.41 3.13
CA ASP A 198 -15.06 -10.02 4.23
C ASP A 198 -13.56 -10.03 3.87
N ASN A 199 -12.84 -8.97 4.31
CA ASN A 199 -11.45 -8.71 3.90
C ASN A 199 -11.26 -8.79 2.36
N GLY A 200 -12.23 -8.25 1.62
CA GLY A 200 -12.36 -8.41 0.17
C GLY A 200 -13.84 -8.51 -0.22
N ILE A 201 -14.20 -8.15 -1.45
CA ILE A 201 -15.54 -8.33 -1.99
C ILE A 201 -15.72 -9.81 -2.27
N VAL A 202 -16.70 -10.43 -1.62
CA VAL A 202 -16.94 -11.87 -1.75
C VAL A 202 -17.46 -12.17 -3.15
N VAL A 203 -16.77 -13.08 -3.84
CA VAL A 203 -17.13 -13.54 -5.18
C VAL A 203 -17.10 -15.06 -5.28
N ASP A 204 -17.82 -15.60 -6.27
CA ASP A 204 -17.72 -17.00 -6.68
C ASP A 204 -16.50 -17.26 -7.60
N GLU A 205 -16.32 -18.50 -8.04
CA GLU A 205 -15.23 -18.91 -8.96
C GLU A 205 -15.30 -18.25 -10.36
N TYR A 206 -16.38 -17.53 -10.66
CA TYR A 206 -16.59 -16.77 -11.89
C TYR A 206 -16.52 -15.25 -11.67
N CYS A 207 -15.97 -14.82 -10.52
CA CYS A 207 -15.84 -13.43 -10.10
C CYS A 207 -17.18 -12.70 -9.86
N ARG A 208 -18.29 -13.42 -9.68
CA ARG A 208 -19.61 -12.83 -9.48
C ARG A 208 -19.86 -12.57 -8.01
N THR A 209 -20.44 -11.42 -7.70
CA THR A 209 -20.94 -11.13 -6.36
C THR A 209 -22.30 -11.80 -6.12
N THR A 210 -22.92 -11.55 -4.97
CA THR A 210 -24.32 -11.95 -4.72
C THR A 210 -25.32 -11.30 -5.68
N ASP A 211 -24.92 -10.26 -6.41
CA ASP A 211 -25.70 -9.67 -7.49
C ASP A 211 -25.16 -10.15 -8.84
N VAL A 212 -26.00 -10.82 -9.63
CA VAL A 212 -25.60 -11.42 -10.92
C VAL A 212 -25.14 -10.39 -11.96
N SER A 213 -25.50 -9.12 -11.78
CA SER A 213 -25.06 -8.04 -12.69
C SER A 213 -23.75 -7.40 -12.25
N ILE A 214 -23.19 -7.79 -11.10
CA ILE A 214 -21.99 -7.17 -10.52
C ILE A 214 -20.91 -8.23 -10.29
N LEU A 215 -19.76 -7.99 -10.89
CA LEU A 215 -18.53 -8.75 -10.71
C LEU A 215 -17.52 -7.93 -9.89
N ALA A 216 -16.55 -8.60 -9.30
CA ALA A 216 -15.37 -7.95 -8.73
C ALA A 216 -14.10 -8.75 -9.04
N ALA A 217 -12.95 -8.08 -9.18
CA ALA A 217 -11.69 -8.76 -9.49
C ALA A 217 -10.44 -7.98 -9.03
N GLY A 218 -9.37 -8.71 -8.76
CA GLY A 218 -8.07 -8.17 -8.35
C GLY A 218 -7.94 -8.03 -6.84
N ASP A 219 -7.03 -7.19 -6.34
CA ASP A 219 -6.75 -7.06 -4.90
C ASP A 219 -7.97 -6.65 -4.02
N CYS A 220 -9.11 -6.30 -4.62
CA CYS A 220 -10.33 -5.96 -3.90
C CYS A 220 -11.20 -7.17 -3.55
N THR A 221 -10.94 -8.36 -4.10
CA THR A 221 -11.71 -9.60 -3.83
C THR A 221 -11.03 -10.48 -2.81
#